data_AF-A0A838WT44-F1
#
_entry.id   AF-A0A838WT44-F1
#
_cell.length_a   1.000
_cell.length_b   1.000
_cell.length_c   1.000
_cell.angle_alpha   90.00
_cell.angle_beta   90.00
_cell.angle_gamma   90.00
#
_symmetry.space_group_name_H-M   'P 1'
#
loop_
_entity.id
_entity.type
_entity.pdbx_description
1 polymer ?
#
loop_
_entity_poly.entity_id
_entity_poly.type
_entity_poly.pdbx_seq_one_letter_code
_entity_poly.pdbx_strand_id
1 'polypeptide(L)' 'VERVSLSSDRTTAVVTPKYDPNKKRVILVNDPDLINTLSNKGVDIAVLPQTDDGFWFRALSSLFFPVLLLV' A
#
# COMPACT_ATOMS: atom_id res chain seq x y z
N VAL A 1 0.18 16.59 -9.95
CA VAL A 1 0.30 15.44 -9.02
C VAL A 1 1.73 15.40 -8.57
N GLU A 2 1.97 15.29 -7.28
CA GLU A 2 3.33 15.27 -6.74
C GLU A 2 3.83 13.84 -6.58
N ARG A 3 3.03 13.00 -5.91
CA ARG A 3 3.39 11.61 -5.63
C ARG A 3 2.23 10.66 -5.91
N VAL A 4 2.55 9.49 -6.46
CA VAL A 4 1.64 8.36 -6.62
C VAL A 4 2.20 7.17 -5.86
N SER A 5 1.43 6.66 -4.90
CA SER A 5 1.77 5.45 -4.14
C SER A 5 0.91 4.29 -4.61
N LEU A 6 1.50 3.34 -5.31
CA LEU A 6 0.83 2.17 -5.88
C LEU A 6 0.73 1.05 -4.84
N SER A 7 -0.37 0.31 -4.84
CA SER A 7 -0.42 -0.97 -4.13
C SER A 7 0.52 -1.98 -4.80
N SER A 8 1.00 -2.97 -4.05
CA SER A 8 1.93 -3.99 -4.58
C SER A 8 1.33 -4.82 -5.72
N ASP A 9 0.02 -5.03 -5.70
CA ASP A 9 -0.75 -5.67 -6.78
C ASP A 9 -1.11 -4.71 -7.94
N ARG A 10 -0.75 -3.43 -7.82
CA ARG A 10 -1.00 -2.35 -8.79
C ARG A 10 -2.47 -2.12 -9.14
N THR A 11 -3.40 -2.64 -8.35
CA THR A 11 -4.86 -2.47 -8.57
C THR A 11 -5.37 -1.14 -8.04
N THR A 12 -4.64 -0.52 -7.10
CA THR A 12 -5.02 0.76 -6.51
C THR A 12 -3.83 1.69 -6.40
N ALA A 13 -4.12 2.99 -6.33
CA ALA A 13 -3.12 3.99 -6.04
C ALA A 13 -3.65 5.07 -5.10
N VAL A 14 -2.75 5.64 -4.32
CA VAL A 14 -2.98 6.85 -3.53
C VAL A 14 -2.23 7.99 -4.20
N VAL A 15 -2.99 8.97 -4.67
CA VAL A 15 -2.49 10.17 -5.34
C VAL A 15 -2.36 11.28 -4.32
N THR A 16 -1.17 11.87 -4.24
CA THR A 16 -0.88 13.08 -3.47
C THR A 16 -0.83 14.27 -4.44
N PRO A 17 -1.83 15.16 -4.42
CA PRO A 17 -1.82 16.37 -5.24
C PRO A 17 -0.76 17.35 -4.75
N LYS A 18 -0.27 18.21 -5.66
CA LYS A 18 0.79 19.19 -5.35
C LYS A 18 0.29 20.40 -4.54
N TYR A 19 -1.00 20.72 -4.66
CA TYR A 19 -1.60 21.94 -4.10
C TYR A 19 -2.80 21.64 -3.19
N ASP A 20 -3.13 20.37 -2.99
CA ASP A 20 -4.27 19.93 -2.18
C ASP A 20 -3.74 18.89 -1.17
N PRO A 21 -3.90 19.12 0.14
CA PRO A 21 -3.46 18.19 1.18
C PRO A 21 -4.25 16.87 1.18
N ASN A 22 -5.41 16.82 0.50
CA ASN A 22 -6.25 15.64 0.49
C ASN A 22 -5.73 14.58 -0.48
N LYS A 23 -5.22 13.48 0.09
CA LYS A 23 -4.86 12.28 -0.67
C LYS A 23 -6.11 11.63 -1.25
N LYS A 24 -6.03 11.22 -2.51
CA LYS A 24 -7.13 10.55 -3.21
C LYS A 24 -6.75 9.10 -3.49
N ARG A 25 -7.61 8.16 -3.09
CA ARG A 25 -7.48 6.76 -3.46
C ARG A 25 -8.23 6.51 -4.77
N VAL A 26 -7.58 5.85 -5.71
CA VAL A 26 -8.14 5.52 -7.02
C VAL A 26 -7.95 4.03 -7.30
N ILE A 27 -8.94 3.44 -7.98
CA ILE A 27 -8.82 2.11 -8.57
C ILE A 27 -8.17 2.28 -9.93
N LEU A 28 -7.19 1.44 -10.24
CA LEU A 28 -6.46 1.47 -11.48
C LEU A 28 -6.99 0.42 -12.45
N VAL A 29 -7.00 0.78 -13.72
CA VAL A 29 -7.13 -0.20 -14.81
C VAL A 29 -5.77 -0.82 -15.10
N ASN A 30 -5.77 -2.02 -15.69
CA ASN A 30 -4.52 -2.68 -16.07
C ASN A 30 -3.89 -1.98 -17.27
N ASP A 31 -2.99 -1.03 -17.01
CA ASP A 31 -2.24 -0.26 -18.00
C ASP A 31 -0.73 -0.56 -17.87
N PRO A 32 -0.12 -1.24 -18.86
CA PRO A 32 1.30 -1.60 -18.82
C PRO A 32 2.23 -0.38 -18.90
N ASP A 33 1.77 0.73 -19.48
CA ASP A 33 2.58 1.94 -19.71
C ASP A 33 2.40 3.01 -18.62
N LEU A 34 1.62 2.71 -17.59
CA LEU A 34 1.31 3.67 -16.52
C LEU A 34 2.58 4.20 -15.84
N ILE A 35 3.52 3.32 -15.50
CA ILE A 35 4.75 3.71 -14.79
C ILE A 35 5.61 4.63 -15.66
N ASN A 36 5.75 4.30 -16.94
CA ASN A 36 6.48 5.12 -17.91
C ASN A 36 5.80 6.49 -18.06
N THR A 37 4.48 6.51 -18.15
CA THR A 37 3.69 7.74 -18.27
C THR A 37 3.85 8.65 -17.05
N LEU A 38 3.81 8.09 -15.83
CA LEU A 38 4.01 8.83 -14.60
C LEU A 38 5.46 9.33 -14.46
N SER A 39 6.43 8.49 -14.82
CA SER A 39 7.86 8.84 -14.76
C SER A 39 8.21 9.95 -15.75
N ASN A 40 7.72 9.88 -16.99
CA ASN A 40 7.89 10.92 -18.01
C ASN A 40 7.29 12.27 -17.60
N LYS A 41 6.27 12.26 -16.74
CA LYS A 41 5.66 13.48 -16.19
C LYS A 41 6.36 13.98 -14.91
N GLY A 42 7.45 13.35 -14.49
CA GLY A 42 8.22 13.72 -13.30
C GLY A 42 7.45 13.49 -11.99
N VAL A 43 6.51 12.55 -11.98
CA VAL A 43 5.76 12.20 -10.77
C VAL A 43 6.63 11.28 -9.90
N ASP A 44 6.68 11.53 -8.60
CA ASP A 44 7.32 10.62 -7.64
C ASP A 44 6.46 9.36 -7.48
N ILE A 45 7.06 8.19 -7.75
CA ILE A 45 6.37 6.90 -7.73
C ILE A 45 6.91 6.09 -6.56
N ALA A 46 6.01 5.66 -5.69
CA ALA A 46 6.31 4.72 -4.60
C ALA A 46 5.43 3.49 -4.71
N VAL A 47 5.94 2.35 -4.22
CA VAL A 47 5.14 1.13 -4.03
C VAL A 47 4.90 0.96 -2.54
N LEU A 48 3.64 0.82 -2.15
CA LEU A 48 3.23 0.55 -0.79
C LEU A 48 3.53 -0.91 -0.45
N PRO A 49 4.16 -1.19 0.71
CA PRO A 49 4.31 -2.55 1.18
C PRO A 49 2.93 -3.18 1.37
N GLN A 50 2.81 -4.48 1.07
CA GLN A 50 1.60 -5.21 1.43
C GLN A 50 1.48 -5.21 2.95
N THR A 51 0.38 -4.67 3.46
CA THR A 51 0.05 -4.80 4.88
C THR A 51 -0.34 -6.24 5.12
N ASP A 52 0.52 -6.95 5.86
CA ASP A 52 0.29 -8.34 6.25
C ASP A 52 -0.65 -8.33 7.46
N ASP A 53 -1.96 -8.37 7.22
CA ASP A 53 -3.00 -8.37 8.27
C ASP A 53 -2.80 -9.51 9.30
N GLY A 54 -2.09 -10.57 8.89
CA GLY A 54 -1.70 -11.69 9.75
C GLY A 54 -0.67 -11.35 10.83
N PHE A 55 0.04 -10.22 10.76
CA PHE A 55 1.06 -9.86 11.77
C PHE A 55 0.45 -9.68 13.16
N TRP A 56 -0.62 -8.88 13.26
CA TRP A 56 -1.30 -8.63 14.54
C TRP A 56 -1.95 -9.90 15.08
N PHE A 57 -2.54 -10.72 14.20
CA PHE A 57 -3.14 -11.99 14.60
C PHE A 57 -2.08 -12.97 15.15
N ARG A 58 -0.92 -13.08 14.51
CA ARG A 58 0.20 -13.92 14.99
C ARG A 58 0.77 -13.43 16.31
N ALA A 59 0.98 -12.11 16.45
CA ALA A 59 1.50 -11.51 17.67
C ALA A 59 0.57 -11.76 18.87
N LEU A 60 -0.74 -11.54 18.70
CA LEU A 60 -1.73 -11.77 19.75
C LEU A 60 -1.89 -13.27 20.05
N SER A 61 -1.86 -14.14 19.05
CA SER A 61 -1.97 -15.60 19.24
C SER A 61 -0.81 -16.18 20.05
N SER A 62 0.40 -15.62 19.93
CA SER A 62 1.59 -16.09 20.66
C SER A 62 1.47 -15.96 22.18
N LEU A 63 0.66 -15.01 22.68
CA LEU A 63 0.43 -14.81 24.10
C LEU A 63 -0.40 -15.93 24.74
N PHE A 64 -1.15 -16.70 23.94
CA PHE A 64 -2.01 -17.80 24.43
C PHE A 64 -1.29 -19.15 24.48
N PHE A 65 -0.18 -19.33 23.75
CA PHE A 65 0.63 -20.56 23.76
C PHE A 65 1.17 -20.96 25.15
N PRO A 66 1.74 -20.05 25.97
CA PRO A 66 2.29 -20.44 27.27
C PRO A 66 1.23 -20.85 28.31
N VAL A 67 0.00 -20.37 28.17
CA VAL A 67 -1.10 -20.71 29.10
C VAL A 67 -1.68 -22.10 28.79
N LEU A 68 -1.73 -22.49 27.52
CA LEU A 68 -2.23 -23.80 27.09
C LEU A 68 -1.30 -24.97 27.47
N LEU A 69 -0.02 -24.70 27.71
CA LEU A 69 0.96 -25.70 28.19
C LEU A 69 0.94 -25.90 29.70
N LEU A 70 0.14 -25.12 30.44
CA LEU A 70 0.05 -25.16 31.90
C LEU A 70 -1.08 -26.07 32.42
N VAL A 71 -1.82 -26.76 31.53
CA VAL A 71 -2.94 -27.66 31.87
C VAL A 71 -2.68 -29.10 31.45
#